data_AF-Q08WX8-F1
#
_entry.id   AF-Q08WX8-F1
#
_cell.length_a   1.000
_cell.length_b   1.000
_cell.length_c   1.000
_cell.angle_alpha   90.00
_cell.angle_beta   90.00
_cell.angle_gamma   90.00
#
_symmetry.space_group_name_H-M   'P 1'
#
loop_
_entity.id
_entity.type
_entity.pdbx_description
1 polymer ?
#
loop_
_entity_poly.entity_id
_entity_poly.type
_entity_poly.pdbx_seq_one_letter_code
_entity_poly.pdbx_strand_id
1 'polypeptide(L)'
;MDCPAGNTAALQDLGDDLPDGTGTSVSTMSILNVGGTGSYQRVTNMLPGVWGQSCPSNACQKATSNVSGALAPFNEELTVNFRGPMELYDIAVYKPDAASWKRVSSWNRCASTNLTFFNNLGGTGSGEWTLCGGNSQSYASADAKTAVAAPTRFTGTLGNRVEMNILADQPCVGTGDASECGFYRGVTRHGWAGAKLFAIRARMPRYTGPITEYYDDVPAIWMLNARVVRTAQYGCNCRGMGSPGGCGELDVAEVLHGEHPMHATSTIYSFEGATGSGPNYFMRPVKESATFIVLFDASGKVQMLRLKADAFNFADTVSNATVSEWLARKGVTMSLP
;
A
#
# COMPACT_ATOMS: atom_id res chain seq x y z
N MET A 1 -6.29 6.88 29.80
CA MET A 1 -7.57 6.18 29.72
C MET A 1 -8.49 7.06 28.90
N ASP A 2 -8.60 6.74 27.62
CA ASP A 2 -9.72 7.03 26.70
C ASP A 2 -9.19 6.86 25.28
N CYS A 3 -9.03 5.61 24.87
CA CYS A 3 -9.08 5.27 23.46
C CYS A 3 -10.51 4.76 23.27
N PRO A 4 -11.49 5.62 22.92
CA PRO A 4 -12.81 5.13 22.55
C PRO A 4 -12.56 4.12 21.45
N ALA A 5 -13.02 2.89 21.66
CA ALA A 5 -12.65 1.76 20.83
C ALA A 5 -12.72 2.18 19.36
N GLY A 6 -11.59 2.06 18.63
CA GLY A 6 -11.60 2.19 17.17
C GLY A 6 -12.69 1.32 16.53
N ASN A 7 -13.13 0.29 17.26
CA ASN A 7 -14.29 -0.54 16.96
C ASN A 7 -15.63 0.21 16.93
N THR A 8 -15.99 1.06 17.90
CA THR A 8 -17.33 1.68 17.90
C THR A 8 -17.49 2.70 16.78
N ALA A 9 -16.45 3.49 16.49
CA ALA A 9 -16.46 4.43 15.36
C ALA A 9 -16.41 3.72 14.00
N ALA A 10 -15.68 2.61 13.89
CA ALA A 10 -15.66 1.78 12.68
C ALA A 10 -17.01 1.11 12.40
N LEU A 11 -17.76 0.77 13.46
CA LEU A 11 -19.06 0.10 13.39
C LEU A 11 -20.23 1.10 13.37
N GLN A 12 -19.95 2.40 13.32
CA GLN A 12 -20.99 3.40 13.16
C GLN A 12 -21.53 3.33 11.74
N ASP A 13 -22.76 2.83 11.61
CA ASP A 13 -23.52 2.87 10.36
C ASP A 13 -24.04 4.31 10.13
N LEU A 14 -23.52 4.99 9.10
CA LEU A 14 -24.02 6.30 8.65
C LEU A 14 -25.00 6.18 7.47
N GLY A 15 -25.45 4.95 7.15
CA GLY A 15 -26.37 4.60 6.07
C GLY A 15 -25.69 3.79 4.96
N ASP A 16 -26.46 3.49 3.91
CA ASP A 16 -26.00 2.64 2.81
C ASP A 16 -25.19 3.40 1.76
N ASP A 17 -24.09 2.78 1.35
CA ASP A 17 -23.33 3.13 0.14
C ASP A 17 -24.00 2.49 -1.08
N LEU A 18 -24.59 3.33 -1.93
CA LEU A 18 -25.34 2.87 -3.10
C LEU A 18 -24.49 3.01 -4.37
N PRO A 19 -24.58 2.05 -5.31
CA PRO A 19 -24.00 2.19 -6.64
C PRO A 19 -24.54 3.43 -7.36
N ASP A 20 -23.71 4.06 -8.17
CA ASP A 20 -24.09 5.21 -9.01
C ASP A 20 -24.83 4.82 -10.30
N GLY A 21 -25.10 3.53 -10.50
CA GLY A 21 -25.79 2.98 -11.67
C GLY A 21 -24.87 2.60 -12.83
N THR A 22 -23.55 2.76 -12.68
CA THR A 22 -22.55 2.35 -13.68
C THR A 22 -21.55 1.34 -13.11
N GLY A 23 -20.91 0.58 -14.00
CA GLY A 23 -19.97 -0.48 -13.63
C GLY A 23 -20.63 -1.63 -12.85
N THR A 24 -19.82 -2.44 -12.17
CA THR A 24 -20.30 -3.56 -11.34
C THR A 24 -19.59 -3.58 -9.99
N SER A 25 -20.35 -3.30 -8.93
CA SER A 25 -19.87 -3.45 -7.56
C SER A 25 -19.65 -4.94 -7.24
N VAL A 26 -18.48 -5.27 -6.73
CA VAL A 26 -18.12 -6.62 -6.32
C VAL A 26 -17.56 -6.62 -4.89
N SER A 27 -17.52 -7.79 -4.26
CA SER A 27 -16.91 -7.98 -2.94
C SER A 27 -15.66 -8.85 -2.97
N THR A 28 -15.35 -9.44 -4.12
CA THR A 28 -14.28 -10.41 -4.31
C THR A 28 -13.61 -10.18 -5.66
N MET A 29 -12.29 -10.04 -5.64
CA MET A 29 -11.44 -9.99 -6.84
C MET A 29 -10.25 -10.92 -6.64
N SER A 30 -9.75 -11.50 -7.73
CA SER A 30 -8.53 -12.29 -7.71
C SER A 30 -7.64 -11.98 -8.90
N ILE A 31 -6.34 -12.10 -8.70
CA ILE A 31 -5.31 -11.97 -9.73
C ILE A 31 -4.57 -13.29 -9.79
N LEU A 32 -4.56 -13.91 -10.97
CA LEU A 32 -3.86 -15.15 -11.26
C LEU A 32 -2.55 -14.87 -12.00
N ASN A 33 -1.67 -15.88 -12.02
CA ASN A 33 -0.38 -15.84 -12.69
C ASN A 33 0.43 -14.61 -12.25
N VAL A 34 0.49 -14.35 -10.94
CA VAL A 34 1.03 -13.09 -10.41
C VAL A 34 2.53 -12.94 -10.63
N GLY A 35 3.25 -14.05 -10.76
CA GLY A 35 4.68 -14.01 -11.02
C GLY A 35 5.15 -15.09 -11.97
N GLY A 36 6.32 -14.83 -12.51
CA GLY A 36 7.06 -15.71 -13.40
C GLY A 36 8.56 -15.50 -13.24
N THR A 37 9.30 -15.45 -14.35
CA THR A 37 10.74 -15.14 -14.36
C THR A 37 10.99 -13.93 -15.24
N GLY A 38 11.74 -12.97 -14.72
CA GLY A 38 12.04 -11.74 -15.44
C GLY A 38 13.02 -10.86 -14.68
N SER A 39 12.96 -9.55 -14.94
CA SER A 39 13.80 -8.60 -14.24
C SER A 39 13.16 -7.21 -14.18
N TYR A 40 13.62 -6.39 -13.25
CA TYR A 40 13.32 -4.96 -13.17
C TYR A 40 14.60 -4.18 -12.87
N GLN A 41 14.56 -2.85 -13.04
CA GLN A 41 15.70 -1.99 -12.76
C GLN A 41 15.64 -1.44 -11.33
N ARG A 42 16.40 -2.04 -10.40
CA ARG A 42 16.53 -1.57 -9.02
C ARG A 42 17.48 -0.38 -8.96
N VAL A 43 17.18 0.60 -8.10
CA VAL A 43 18.09 1.72 -7.86
C VAL A 43 19.28 1.21 -7.05
N THR A 44 20.49 1.63 -7.42
CA THR A 44 21.76 1.29 -6.73
C THR A 44 22.41 2.51 -6.10
N ASN A 45 22.15 3.68 -6.66
CA ASN A 45 22.68 4.94 -6.17
C ASN A 45 21.87 6.11 -6.75
N MET A 46 21.94 7.27 -6.10
CA MET A 46 21.29 8.48 -6.57
C MET A 46 22.14 9.70 -6.26
N LEU A 47 22.46 10.47 -7.30
CA LEU A 47 23.27 11.69 -7.14
C LEU A 47 22.40 12.82 -6.56
N PRO A 48 22.90 13.60 -5.59
CA PRO A 48 22.10 14.64 -4.94
C PRO A 48 21.82 15.85 -5.84
N GLY A 49 22.64 16.07 -6.88
CA GLY A 49 22.58 17.27 -7.73
C GLY A 49 23.37 18.45 -7.16
N VAL A 50 23.55 19.48 -7.99
CA VAL A 50 24.25 20.73 -7.64
C VAL A 50 23.34 21.90 -7.98
N TRP A 51 23.16 22.82 -7.03
CA TRP A 51 22.33 24.01 -7.22
C TRP A 51 22.78 24.83 -8.44
N GLY A 52 21.81 25.30 -9.22
CA GLY A 52 22.06 26.05 -10.45
C GLY A 52 22.49 25.19 -11.65
N GLN A 53 22.54 23.87 -11.50
CA GLN A 53 22.83 22.93 -12.59
C GLN A 53 21.65 21.99 -12.82
N SER A 54 21.45 21.60 -14.08
CA SER A 54 20.54 20.51 -14.42
C SER A 54 21.07 19.20 -13.83
N CYS A 55 20.16 18.34 -13.38
CA CYS A 55 20.52 17.00 -12.94
C CYS A 55 21.16 16.20 -14.07
N PRO A 56 22.31 15.55 -13.83
CA PRO A 56 22.96 14.76 -14.86
C PRO A 56 22.08 13.56 -15.21
N SER A 57 22.17 13.07 -16.46
CA SER A 57 21.33 11.95 -16.94
C SER A 57 21.53 10.65 -16.15
N ASN A 58 22.69 10.50 -15.49
CA ASN A 58 23.01 9.38 -14.61
C ASN A 58 22.70 9.67 -13.12
N ALA A 59 21.88 10.69 -12.81
CA ALA A 59 21.51 11.00 -11.44
C ALA A 59 20.75 9.86 -10.76
N CYS A 60 19.97 9.09 -11.52
CA CYS A 60 19.31 7.88 -11.07
C CYS A 60 20.08 6.65 -11.59
N GLN A 61 20.88 6.03 -10.73
CA GLN A 61 21.68 4.87 -11.12
C GLN A 61 20.93 3.60 -10.78
N LYS A 62 20.79 2.72 -11.77
CA LYS A 62 20.04 1.47 -11.65
C LYS A 62 20.88 0.29 -12.13
N ALA A 63 20.55 -0.88 -11.61
CA ALA A 63 21.05 -2.16 -12.08
C ALA A 63 19.90 -3.14 -12.26
N THR A 64 20.11 -4.14 -13.12
CA THR A 64 19.16 -5.23 -13.30
C THR A 64 19.03 -6.05 -12.02
N SER A 65 17.79 -6.25 -11.58
CA SER A 65 17.39 -7.18 -10.53
C SER A 65 16.62 -8.32 -11.19
N ASN A 66 17.18 -9.53 -11.16
CA ASN A 66 16.48 -10.71 -11.67
C ASN A 66 15.51 -11.22 -10.61
N VAL A 67 14.31 -11.59 -11.05
CA VAL A 67 13.26 -12.14 -10.19
C VAL A 67 12.71 -13.43 -10.77
N SER A 68 12.33 -14.33 -9.87
CA SER A 68 11.69 -15.60 -10.24
C SER A 68 10.80 -16.09 -9.10
N GLY A 69 9.69 -16.72 -9.46
CA GLY A 69 8.80 -17.41 -8.53
C GLY A 69 7.33 -17.07 -8.77
N ALA A 70 6.43 -17.90 -8.21
CA ALA A 70 4.99 -17.78 -8.44
C ALA A 70 4.38 -16.43 -8.02
N LEU A 71 5.04 -15.71 -7.09
CA LEU A 71 4.64 -14.38 -6.64
C LEU A 71 5.61 -13.28 -7.07
N ALA A 72 6.61 -13.53 -7.91
CA ALA A 72 7.59 -12.50 -8.30
C ALA A 72 6.93 -11.31 -9.01
N PRO A 73 7.27 -10.04 -8.68
CA PRO A 73 8.19 -9.57 -7.62
C PRO A 73 7.48 -9.33 -6.28
N PHE A 74 6.18 -9.60 -6.18
CA PHE A 74 5.37 -9.47 -4.96
C PHE A 74 5.73 -10.46 -3.84
N ASN A 75 6.64 -11.41 -4.07
CA ASN A 75 7.30 -12.18 -3.01
C ASN A 75 8.39 -11.36 -2.31
N GLU A 76 8.84 -10.24 -2.86
CA GLU A 76 9.71 -9.30 -2.15
C GLU A 76 8.93 -8.53 -1.06
N GLU A 77 9.66 -7.71 -0.31
CA GLU A 77 9.09 -6.89 0.75
C GLU A 77 8.15 -5.84 0.18
N LEU A 78 6.90 -5.81 0.64
CA LEU A 78 5.91 -4.81 0.25
C LEU A 78 5.66 -3.80 1.37
N THR A 79 5.25 -2.60 0.96
CA THR A 79 4.63 -1.54 1.77
C THR A 79 3.15 -1.43 1.41
N VAL A 80 2.34 -0.90 2.33
CA VAL A 80 0.98 -0.44 2.01
C VAL A 80 0.97 1.08 2.06
N ASN A 81 0.34 1.69 1.08
CA ASN A 81 0.20 3.11 0.93
C ASN A 81 -1.27 3.50 0.99
N PHE A 82 -1.51 4.72 1.47
CA PHE A 82 -2.83 5.26 1.69
C PHE A 82 -2.88 6.70 1.18
N ARG A 83 -4.00 7.08 0.57
CA ARG A 83 -4.34 8.47 0.22
C ARG A 83 -5.72 8.82 0.75
N GLY A 84 -5.84 9.98 1.39
CA GLY A 84 -7.11 10.48 1.89
C GLY A 84 -7.95 11.18 0.80
N PRO A 85 -9.23 11.48 1.08
CA PRO A 85 -9.87 11.42 2.40
C PRO A 85 -10.11 9.99 2.90
N MET A 86 -9.55 9.65 4.07
CA MET A 86 -9.65 8.31 4.63
C MET A 86 -9.63 8.33 6.16
N GLU A 87 -10.43 7.47 6.77
CA GLU A 87 -10.35 7.10 8.17
C GLU A 87 -9.89 5.65 8.30
N LEU A 88 -8.74 5.42 8.91
CA LEU A 88 -8.22 4.11 9.27
C LEU A 88 -8.61 3.78 10.72
N TYR A 89 -9.03 2.54 10.92
CA TYR A 89 -9.44 2.03 12.22
C TYR A 89 -8.49 0.94 12.71
N ASP A 90 -8.18 -0.03 11.86
CA ASP A 90 -7.32 -1.16 12.19
C ASP A 90 -6.52 -1.63 10.97
N ILE A 91 -5.28 -2.04 11.23
CA ILE A 91 -4.40 -2.67 10.26
C ILE A 91 -3.81 -3.91 10.93
N ALA A 92 -3.77 -5.03 10.21
CA ALA A 92 -3.01 -6.20 10.62
C ALA A 92 -2.33 -6.87 9.43
N VAL A 93 -1.13 -7.39 9.67
CA VAL A 93 -0.39 -8.19 8.70
C VAL A 93 -0.17 -9.57 9.30
N TYR A 94 -0.49 -10.61 8.54
CA TYR A 94 -0.34 -12.00 8.94
C TYR A 94 0.62 -12.74 8.01
N LYS A 95 1.32 -13.71 8.56
CA LYS A 95 2.20 -14.65 7.85
C LYS A 95 1.71 -16.07 8.04
N PRO A 96 1.86 -16.95 7.04
CA PRO A 96 1.54 -18.36 7.22
C PRO A 96 2.45 -18.98 8.29
N ASP A 97 1.85 -19.83 9.11
CA ASP A 97 2.47 -20.68 10.12
C ASP A 97 1.87 -22.10 9.98
N ALA A 98 2.43 -23.11 10.67
CA ALA A 98 2.07 -24.51 10.46
C ALA A 98 0.56 -24.81 10.60
N ALA A 99 -0.12 -24.15 11.55
CA ALA A 99 -1.53 -24.40 11.86
C ALA A 99 -2.47 -23.21 11.54
N SER A 100 -1.94 -22.03 11.25
CA SER A 100 -2.72 -20.80 11.08
C SER A 100 -1.91 -19.72 10.37
N TRP A 101 -2.52 -18.56 10.15
CA TRP A 101 -1.82 -17.34 9.76
C TRP A 101 -1.65 -16.47 11.00
N LYS A 102 -0.41 -16.27 11.44
CA LYS A 102 -0.07 -15.53 12.65
C LYS A 102 0.11 -14.04 12.36
N ARG A 103 -0.46 -13.19 13.20
CA ARG A 103 -0.29 -11.74 13.13
C ARG A 103 1.14 -11.35 13.50
N VAL A 104 1.82 -10.67 12.58
CA VAL A 104 3.22 -10.22 12.75
C VAL A 104 3.35 -8.70 12.91
N SER A 105 2.32 -7.96 12.49
CA SER A 105 2.23 -6.52 12.65
C SER A 105 0.77 -6.11 12.84
N SER A 106 0.54 -5.08 13.63
CA SER A 106 -0.79 -4.52 13.83
C SER A 106 -0.72 -3.04 14.18
N TRP A 107 -1.79 -2.34 13.87
CA TRP A 107 -2.04 -0.99 14.36
C TRP A 107 -3.53 -0.79 14.58
N ASN A 108 -3.86 -0.08 15.64
CA ASN A 108 -5.11 0.65 15.79
C ASN A 108 -4.80 2.00 16.45
N ARG A 109 -5.82 2.83 16.64
CA ARG A 109 -5.64 4.17 17.23
C ARG A 109 -5.07 4.15 18.66
N CYS A 110 -5.07 3.00 19.33
CA CYS A 110 -4.56 2.85 20.69
C CYS A 110 -3.11 2.35 20.71
N ALA A 111 -2.76 1.39 19.85
CA ALA A 111 -1.49 0.68 19.90
C ALA A 111 -0.95 0.32 18.51
N SER A 112 0.36 0.15 18.41
CA SER A 112 1.06 -0.41 17.25
C SER A 112 1.94 -1.56 17.71
N THR A 113 2.03 -2.61 16.90
CA THR A 113 2.99 -3.71 17.07
C THR A 113 3.70 -3.91 15.74
N ASN A 114 5.03 -3.77 15.73
CA ASN A 114 5.86 -4.03 14.55
C ASN A 114 5.38 -3.30 13.28
N LEU A 115 4.95 -2.04 13.40
CA LEU A 115 4.47 -1.21 12.28
C LEU A 115 4.82 0.26 12.51
N THR A 116 5.39 0.91 11.50
CA THR A 116 5.75 2.33 11.49
C THR A 116 5.12 3.06 10.30
N PHE A 117 4.66 4.29 10.53
CA PHE A 117 4.09 5.18 9.52
C PHE A 117 5.12 6.15 8.95
N PHE A 118 5.03 6.35 7.64
CA PHE A 118 5.89 7.23 6.88
C PHE A 118 5.09 8.08 5.89
N ASN A 119 5.68 9.16 5.41
CA ASN A 119 5.21 9.96 4.29
C ASN A 119 6.40 10.30 3.37
N ASN A 120 6.12 10.82 2.18
CA ASN A 120 7.16 11.18 1.21
C ASN A 120 7.56 12.66 1.31
N LEU A 121 7.85 13.13 2.54
CA LEU A 121 8.12 14.54 2.87
C LEU A 121 9.56 14.74 3.43
N GLY A 122 10.48 13.83 3.13
CA GLY A 122 11.85 13.85 3.66
C GLY A 122 12.60 15.13 3.33
N GLY A 123 13.51 15.54 4.22
CA GLY A 123 14.26 16.80 4.12
C GLY A 123 14.10 17.72 5.34
N THR A 124 13.08 17.46 6.17
CA THR A 124 12.86 18.12 7.46
C THR A 124 12.48 17.08 8.49
N GLY A 125 13.03 17.13 9.71
CA GLY A 125 12.73 16.17 10.77
C GLY A 125 13.37 14.80 10.57
N SER A 126 13.06 14.11 9.47
CA SER A 126 13.71 12.87 9.04
C SER A 126 13.68 12.74 7.51
N GLY A 127 14.26 11.65 7.00
CA GLY A 127 14.49 11.50 5.57
C GLY A 127 15.49 12.54 5.06
N GLU A 128 15.52 12.70 3.75
CA GLU A 128 16.42 13.61 3.07
C GLU A 128 15.71 14.24 1.87
N TRP A 129 16.16 15.44 1.50
CA TRP A 129 15.81 16.09 0.24
C TRP A 129 17.09 16.36 -0.53
N THR A 130 17.07 16.06 -1.82
CA THR A 130 18.16 16.40 -2.74
C THR A 130 17.58 16.97 -4.03
N LEU A 131 18.36 17.79 -4.73
CA LEU A 131 17.90 18.46 -5.95
C LEU A 131 17.41 17.47 -7.01
N CYS A 132 18.16 16.38 -7.23
CA CYS A 132 17.80 15.39 -8.24
C CYS A 132 16.91 14.26 -7.75
N GLY A 133 16.84 14.05 -6.44
CA GLY A 133 16.04 12.99 -5.85
C GLY A 133 14.69 13.40 -5.31
N GLY A 134 14.45 14.70 -5.16
CA GLY A 134 13.31 15.23 -4.41
C GLY A 134 13.30 14.72 -2.97
N ASN A 135 12.11 14.73 -2.37
CA ASN A 135 11.86 14.19 -1.05
C ASN A 135 12.01 12.67 -1.05
N SER A 136 12.75 12.14 -0.06
CA SER A 136 12.69 10.72 0.29
C SER A 136 11.49 10.45 1.20
N GLN A 137 11.33 9.17 1.56
CA GLN A 137 10.51 8.77 2.69
C GLN A 137 11.03 9.38 4.01
N SER A 138 10.11 9.71 4.91
CA SER A 138 10.33 10.26 6.26
C SER A 138 9.29 9.72 7.23
N TYR A 139 9.60 9.73 8.53
CA TYR A 139 8.59 9.42 9.55
C TYR A 139 7.46 10.45 9.48
N ALA A 140 6.23 9.97 9.46
CA ALA A 140 5.04 10.81 9.36
C ALA A 140 4.63 11.38 10.72
N SER A 141 4.15 12.63 10.74
CA SER A 141 3.42 13.20 11.86
C SER A 141 2.12 12.41 12.14
N ALA A 142 1.50 12.66 13.29
CA ALA A 142 0.27 11.97 13.70
C ALA A 142 -0.93 12.19 12.73
N ASP A 143 -0.89 13.25 11.92
CA ASP A 143 -1.86 13.56 10.85
C ASP A 143 -1.27 13.39 9.43
N ALA A 144 -0.05 12.85 9.34
CA ALA A 144 0.73 12.61 8.13
C ALA A 144 1.11 13.84 7.29
N LYS A 145 0.78 15.05 7.70
CA LYS A 145 1.01 16.28 6.92
C LYS A 145 2.45 16.77 6.96
N THR A 146 3.26 16.33 7.92
CA THR A 146 4.65 16.78 8.05
C THR A 146 5.59 15.61 8.35
N ALA A 147 6.87 15.81 8.07
CA ALA A 147 7.92 14.90 8.47
C ALA A 147 8.37 15.21 9.91
N VAL A 148 8.61 14.16 10.69
CA VAL A 148 9.02 14.24 12.11
C VAL A 148 10.30 13.43 12.36
N ALA A 149 10.96 13.67 13.49
CA ALA A 149 12.28 13.10 13.77
C ALA A 149 12.28 11.60 14.16
N ALA A 150 11.14 11.07 14.60
CA ALA A 150 11.03 9.71 15.10
C ALA A 150 9.65 9.09 14.75
N PRO A 151 9.53 7.75 14.76
CA PRO A 151 8.25 7.08 14.62
C PRO A 151 7.16 7.72 15.50
N THR A 152 6.11 8.20 14.88
CA THR A 152 4.99 8.84 15.56
C THR A 152 3.72 8.05 15.29
N ARG A 153 2.89 7.89 16.33
CA ARG A 153 1.62 7.17 16.20
C ARG A 153 0.65 7.98 15.33
N PHE A 154 0.16 7.37 14.27
CA PHE A 154 -0.89 7.93 13.44
C PHE A 154 -2.22 8.02 14.20
N THR A 155 -2.99 9.08 13.98
CA THR A 155 -4.29 9.31 14.64
C THR A 155 -5.45 8.55 14.00
N GLY A 156 -5.29 8.09 12.75
CA GLY A 156 -6.34 7.37 12.03
C GLY A 156 -7.09 8.19 10.99
N THR A 157 -6.77 9.48 10.79
CA THR A 157 -7.43 10.31 9.76
C THR A 157 -6.44 10.89 8.78
N LEU A 158 -6.65 10.62 7.49
CA LEU A 158 -5.96 11.24 6.36
C LEU A 158 -6.88 12.27 5.72
N GLY A 159 -6.39 13.51 5.67
CA GLY A 159 -7.06 14.58 4.92
C GLY A 159 -7.04 14.33 3.42
N ASN A 160 -7.85 15.09 2.69
CA ASN A 160 -7.84 15.10 1.22
C ASN A 160 -6.42 15.31 0.68
N ARG A 161 -6.00 14.49 -0.30
CA ARG A 161 -4.65 14.46 -0.90
C ARG A 161 -3.49 14.09 0.04
N VAL A 162 -3.74 13.87 1.34
CA VAL A 162 -2.68 13.48 2.27
C VAL A 162 -2.36 12.01 2.06
N GLU A 163 -1.07 11.71 1.91
CA GLU A 163 -0.59 10.37 1.67
C GLU A 163 0.36 9.88 2.77
N MET A 164 0.37 8.57 2.95
CA MET A 164 1.29 7.89 3.85
C MET A 164 1.56 6.47 3.37
N ASN A 165 2.58 5.84 3.95
CA ASN A 165 2.84 4.43 3.78
C ASN A 165 3.27 3.76 5.10
N ILE A 166 3.20 2.44 5.15
CA ILE A 166 3.56 1.64 6.32
C ILE A 166 4.61 0.58 5.98
N LEU A 167 5.53 0.38 6.92
CA LEU A 167 6.53 -0.67 6.93
C LEU A 167 6.57 -1.33 8.31
N ALA A 168 7.21 -2.50 8.41
CA ALA A 168 7.44 -3.15 9.70
C ALA A 168 8.33 -2.27 10.61
N ASP A 169 8.28 -2.45 11.93
CA ASP A 169 9.07 -1.65 12.89
C ASP A 169 10.50 -2.23 13.05
N GLN A 170 11.12 -2.65 11.95
CA GLN A 170 12.51 -3.14 11.92
C GLN A 170 13.33 -2.24 11.00
N PRO A 171 14.26 -1.42 11.53
CA PRO A 171 15.14 -0.56 10.72
C PRO A 171 16.01 -1.39 9.78
N CYS A 172 16.21 -0.91 8.57
CA CYS A 172 17.22 -1.48 7.68
C CYS A 172 18.62 -1.10 8.16
N VAL A 173 19.58 -2.01 7.99
CA VAL A 173 20.99 -1.78 8.37
C VAL A 173 21.89 -1.71 7.13
N GLY A 174 22.92 -0.87 7.20
CA GLY A 174 23.94 -0.72 6.15
C GLY A 174 23.77 0.56 5.33
N THR A 175 24.62 0.74 4.31
CA THR A 175 24.59 1.93 3.44
C THR A 175 24.85 1.55 1.99
N GLY A 176 24.41 2.43 1.08
CA GLY A 176 24.54 2.21 -0.35
C GLY A 176 23.78 0.96 -0.81
N ASP A 177 24.18 0.43 -1.96
CA ASP A 177 23.50 -0.69 -2.58
C ASP A 177 23.66 -2.03 -1.81
N ALA A 178 24.72 -2.14 -1.02
CA ALA A 178 25.04 -3.33 -0.24
C ALA A 178 24.32 -3.40 1.12
N SER A 179 23.45 -2.43 1.43
CA SER A 179 22.63 -2.48 2.64
C SER A 179 21.68 -3.70 2.62
N GLU A 180 21.21 -4.10 3.80
CA GLU A 180 20.24 -5.19 3.97
C GLU A 180 18.97 -4.99 3.13
N CYS A 181 18.56 -3.74 2.91
CA CYS A 181 17.36 -3.38 2.15
C CYS A 181 17.66 -2.91 0.71
N GLY A 182 18.91 -3.04 0.25
CA GLY A 182 19.43 -2.40 -0.97
C GLY A 182 19.58 -0.89 -0.82
N PHE A 183 19.82 -0.15 -1.91
CA PHE A 183 19.89 1.30 -1.84
C PHE A 183 18.60 1.93 -1.28
N TYR A 184 18.74 2.78 -0.28
CA TYR A 184 17.66 3.59 0.29
C TYR A 184 18.19 4.97 0.70
N ARG A 185 17.27 5.90 0.94
CA ARG A 185 17.53 7.30 1.27
C ARG A 185 16.99 7.65 2.64
N GLY A 186 17.79 8.32 3.46
CA GLY A 186 17.40 8.76 4.80
C GLY A 186 16.97 7.62 5.73
N VAL A 187 15.70 7.63 6.15
CA VAL A 187 15.14 6.65 7.11
C VAL A 187 14.27 5.63 6.39
N THR A 188 14.44 4.35 6.72
CA THR A 188 13.56 3.30 6.21
C THR A 188 13.58 2.05 7.08
N ARG A 189 12.69 1.11 6.75
CA ARG A 189 12.45 -0.12 7.49
C ARG A 189 12.13 -1.30 6.56
N HIS A 190 12.13 -2.50 7.11
CA HIS A 190 11.71 -3.72 6.42
C HIS A 190 10.23 -3.67 6.04
N GLY A 191 9.89 -4.24 4.88
CA GLY A 191 8.51 -4.48 4.49
C GLY A 191 8.11 -5.93 4.82
N TRP A 192 7.03 -6.41 4.20
CA TRP A 192 6.59 -7.79 4.40
C TRP A 192 6.76 -8.62 3.12
N ALA A 193 7.64 -9.63 3.15
CA ALA A 193 7.98 -10.50 2.01
C ALA A 193 7.29 -11.88 2.01
N GLY A 194 7.33 -12.61 0.91
CA GLY A 194 6.72 -13.94 0.76
C GLY A 194 5.19 -13.91 0.82
N ALA A 195 4.61 -15.07 1.15
CA ALA A 195 3.18 -15.20 1.39
C ALA A 195 2.76 -14.37 2.61
N LYS A 196 1.67 -13.63 2.46
CA LYS A 196 1.23 -12.62 3.45
C LYS A 196 -0.23 -12.24 3.26
N LEU A 197 -0.87 -11.90 4.36
CA LEU A 197 -2.24 -11.39 4.38
C LEU A 197 -2.24 -10.02 5.06
N PHE A 198 -2.84 -9.04 4.40
CA PHE A 198 -3.15 -7.74 4.98
C PHE A 198 -4.64 -7.63 5.25
N ALA A 199 -5.01 -7.17 6.43
CA ALA A 199 -6.36 -6.78 6.78
C ALA A 199 -6.37 -5.30 7.14
N ILE A 200 -7.18 -4.50 6.46
CA ILE A 200 -7.21 -3.05 6.60
C ILE A 200 -8.66 -2.62 6.76
N ARG A 201 -9.04 -2.09 7.92
CA ARG A 201 -10.37 -1.53 8.17
C ARG A 201 -10.34 -0.03 7.99
N ALA A 202 -11.08 0.45 6.99
CA ALA A 202 -11.08 1.84 6.58
C ALA A 202 -12.46 2.34 6.14
N ARG A 203 -12.69 3.64 6.29
CA ARG A 203 -13.73 4.42 5.61
C ARG A 203 -13.06 5.44 4.69
N MET A 204 -13.64 5.68 3.54
CA MET A 204 -13.19 6.63 2.52
C MET A 204 -14.27 7.70 2.33
N PRO A 205 -14.46 8.63 3.29
CA PRO A 205 -15.54 9.62 3.22
C PRO A 205 -15.35 10.54 2.01
N ARG A 206 -16.44 11.15 1.52
CA ARG A 206 -16.37 12.16 0.45
C ARG A 206 -15.71 13.44 0.95
N TYR A 207 -14.83 14.02 0.14
CA TYR A 207 -14.38 15.39 0.37
C TYR A 207 -15.53 16.36 0.07
N THR A 208 -15.82 17.28 0.99
CA THR A 208 -16.96 18.21 0.90
C THR A 208 -16.58 19.60 0.38
N GLY A 209 -15.30 19.83 0.12
CA GLY A 209 -14.81 21.09 -0.47
C GLY A 209 -14.94 21.09 -2.00
N PRO A 210 -14.56 22.22 -2.64
CA PRO A 210 -14.54 22.29 -4.10
C PRO A 210 -13.47 21.33 -4.66
N ILE A 211 -13.81 20.60 -5.72
CA ILE A 211 -12.89 19.73 -6.45
C ILE A 211 -12.15 20.59 -7.48
N THR A 212 -10.93 21.01 -7.15
CA THR A 212 -10.11 21.90 -8.00
C THR A 212 -8.77 21.31 -8.41
N GLU A 213 -8.29 20.30 -7.68
CA GLU A 213 -7.05 19.59 -7.95
C GLU A 213 -7.32 18.16 -8.42
N TYR A 214 -6.40 17.58 -9.19
CA TYR A 214 -6.54 16.24 -9.76
C TYR A 214 -6.80 15.15 -8.70
N TYR A 215 -6.15 15.24 -7.54
CA TYR A 215 -6.29 14.26 -6.45
C TYR A 215 -7.36 14.63 -5.40
N ASP A 216 -8.22 15.60 -5.68
CA ASP A 216 -9.35 15.92 -4.80
C ASP A 216 -10.40 14.81 -4.81
N ASP A 217 -10.74 14.31 -3.62
CA ASP A 217 -11.74 13.24 -3.44
C ASP A 217 -11.38 11.89 -4.06
N VAL A 218 -10.07 11.63 -4.22
CA VAL A 218 -9.47 10.45 -4.85
C VAL A 218 -8.77 9.57 -3.80
N PRO A 219 -9.47 9.01 -2.78
CA PRO A 219 -8.81 8.15 -1.79
C PRO A 219 -8.38 6.82 -2.40
N ALA A 220 -7.30 6.26 -1.85
CA ALA A 220 -6.79 4.99 -2.34
C ALA A 220 -6.06 4.18 -1.27
N ILE A 221 -6.13 2.86 -1.41
CA ILE A 221 -5.26 1.88 -0.75
C ILE A 221 -4.50 1.16 -1.87
N TRP A 222 -3.18 1.30 -1.87
CA TRP A 222 -2.32 0.59 -2.82
C TRP A 222 -1.11 -0.02 -2.11
N MET A 223 -0.39 -0.87 -2.82
CA MET A 223 0.79 -1.56 -2.33
C MET A 223 1.92 -1.40 -3.34
N LEU A 224 3.11 -1.17 -2.82
CA LEU A 224 4.32 -1.05 -3.63
C LEU A 224 5.35 -2.06 -3.14
N ASN A 225 6.25 -2.46 -4.02
CA ASN A 225 7.52 -3.01 -3.57
C ASN A 225 8.23 -1.96 -2.66
N ALA A 226 8.70 -2.39 -1.49
CA ALA A 226 9.28 -1.51 -0.49
C ALA A 226 10.49 -0.72 -1.01
N ARG A 227 11.18 -1.22 -2.05
CA ARG A 227 12.24 -0.48 -2.75
C ARG A 227 11.75 0.85 -3.34
N VAL A 228 10.47 0.97 -3.70
CA VAL A 228 9.93 2.21 -4.27
C VAL A 228 9.93 3.35 -3.24
N VAL A 229 9.44 3.06 -2.03
CA VAL A 229 9.38 4.07 -0.95
C VAL A 229 10.77 4.31 -0.32
N ARG A 230 11.61 3.27 -0.26
CA ARG A 230 13.01 3.36 0.21
C ARG A 230 13.85 4.36 -0.57
N THR A 231 13.59 4.51 -1.86
CA THR A 231 14.36 5.42 -2.71
C THR A 231 13.67 6.78 -2.81
N ALA A 232 12.74 6.91 -3.75
CA ALA A 232 11.96 8.13 -3.98
C ALA A 232 10.68 7.73 -4.70
N GLN A 233 9.57 7.59 -3.97
CA GLN A 233 8.30 7.09 -4.51
C GLN A 233 7.84 7.87 -5.76
N TYR A 234 8.05 9.18 -5.76
CA TYR A 234 7.71 10.07 -6.87
C TYR A 234 8.94 10.56 -7.67
N GLY A 235 10.05 9.82 -7.61
CA GLY A 235 11.29 10.16 -8.30
C GLY A 235 12.03 8.92 -8.81
N CYS A 236 13.33 8.85 -8.52
CA CYS A 236 14.16 7.70 -8.89
C CYS A 236 13.77 6.44 -8.11
N ASN A 237 13.02 5.53 -8.75
CA ASN A 237 12.61 4.24 -8.18
C ASN A 237 12.48 3.14 -9.25
N CYS A 238 12.12 1.94 -8.80
CA CYS A 238 11.95 0.75 -9.65
C CYS A 238 10.52 0.49 -10.13
N ARG A 239 9.53 1.33 -9.76
CA ARG A 239 8.09 1.04 -9.85
C ARG A 239 7.64 0.54 -11.22
N GLY A 240 8.04 1.25 -12.29
CA GLY A 240 7.80 0.94 -13.70
C GLY A 240 6.33 0.64 -14.03
N MET A 241 5.61 1.56 -14.68
CA MET A 241 4.18 1.39 -14.98
C MET A 241 3.96 0.51 -16.23
N GLY A 242 4.12 -0.81 -16.10
CA GLY A 242 3.89 -1.79 -17.17
C GLY A 242 5.14 -2.13 -17.99
N SER A 243 4.99 -2.91 -19.08
CA SER A 243 6.09 -3.51 -19.85
C SER A 243 6.96 -2.47 -20.61
N PRO A 244 8.32 -2.56 -20.59
CA PRO A 244 9.14 -3.60 -19.97
C PRO A 244 9.47 -3.27 -18.50
N GLY A 245 8.43 -3.31 -17.68
CA GLY A 245 8.43 -3.77 -16.32
C GLY A 245 8.91 -2.81 -15.24
N GLY A 246 8.45 -3.11 -14.03
CA GLY A 246 8.98 -2.55 -12.80
C GLY A 246 8.81 -3.50 -11.63
N CYS A 247 9.25 -3.07 -10.46
CA CYS A 247 9.29 -3.90 -9.26
C CYS A 247 7.92 -4.14 -8.61
N GLY A 248 6.84 -3.57 -9.17
CA GLY A 248 5.47 -3.96 -8.88
C GLY A 248 4.67 -2.92 -8.10
N GLU A 249 3.39 -2.85 -8.43
CA GLU A 249 2.36 -2.03 -7.79
C GLU A 249 1.03 -2.78 -7.82
N LEU A 250 0.27 -2.72 -6.73
CA LEU A 250 -1.10 -3.24 -6.66
C LEU A 250 -1.99 -2.17 -6.04
N ASP A 251 -2.87 -1.61 -6.84
CA ASP A 251 -3.98 -0.79 -6.38
C ASP A 251 -5.08 -1.73 -5.88
N VAL A 252 -5.30 -1.74 -4.57
CA VAL A 252 -6.29 -2.63 -3.94
C VAL A 252 -7.69 -2.02 -4.06
N ALA A 253 -7.76 -0.71 -3.83
CA ALA A 253 -8.99 0.07 -3.86
C ALA A 253 -8.60 1.52 -4.16
N GLU A 254 -8.56 1.90 -5.44
CA GLU A 254 -8.28 3.26 -5.89
C GLU A 254 -9.52 3.87 -6.53
N VAL A 255 -10.01 4.96 -5.92
CA VAL A 255 -10.95 5.85 -6.59
C VAL A 255 -10.16 6.65 -7.62
N LEU A 256 -10.66 6.72 -8.86
CA LEU A 256 -10.03 7.52 -9.91
C LEU A 256 -10.66 8.92 -9.95
N HIS A 257 -9.88 9.91 -10.37
CA HIS A 257 -10.40 11.24 -10.66
C HIS A 257 -11.47 11.17 -11.76
N GLY A 258 -12.63 11.76 -11.53
CA GLY A 258 -13.70 11.83 -12.53
C GLY A 258 -15.10 11.65 -11.95
N GLU A 259 -15.99 11.10 -12.77
CA GLU A 259 -17.44 11.07 -12.52
C GLU A 259 -17.92 9.91 -11.63
N HIS A 260 -17.03 8.96 -11.30
CA HIS A 260 -17.36 7.73 -10.58
C HIS A 260 -16.70 7.65 -9.19
N PRO A 261 -16.98 8.60 -8.28
CA PRO A 261 -16.29 8.71 -7.00
C PRO A 261 -16.64 7.58 -6.01
N MET A 262 -17.58 6.69 -6.36
CA MET A 262 -17.94 5.50 -5.58
C MET A 262 -17.20 4.24 -6.04
N HIS A 263 -16.46 4.31 -7.15
CA HIS A 263 -15.76 3.17 -7.74
C HIS A 263 -14.34 3.11 -7.21
N ALA A 264 -14.06 2.21 -6.27
CA ALA A 264 -12.68 1.88 -5.90
C ALA A 264 -12.19 0.71 -6.77
N THR A 265 -11.48 1.05 -7.83
CA THR A 265 -10.95 0.12 -8.83
C THR A 265 -9.67 -0.56 -8.36
N SER A 266 -9.26 -1.64 -9.04
CA SER A 266 -8.02 -2.35 -8.76
C SER A 266 -7.21 -2.55 -10.02
N THR A 267 -5.91 -2.30 -9.93
CA THR A 267 -4.95 -2.52 -11.02
C THR A 267 -3.67 -3.09 -10.43
N ILE A 268 -3.05 -4.02 -11.16
CA ILE A 268 -1.73 -4.55 -10.82
C ILE A 268 -0.77 -4.27 -11.96
N TYR A 269 0.45 -3.86 -11.60
CA TYR A 269 1.56 -3.64 -12.51
C TYR A 269 2.72 -4.50 -12.05
N SER A 270 3.42 -5.16 -12.98
CA SER A 270 4.61 -5.96 -12.69
C SER A 270 5.60 -5.89 -13.85
N PHE A 271 6.67 -6.67 -13.78
CA PHE A 271 7.58 -6.83 -14.91
C PHE A 271 6.96 -7.56 -16.10
N GLU A 272 5.88 -8.31 -15.89
CA GLU A 272 5.17 -9.08 -16.92
C GLU A 272 4.17 -8.21 -17.69
N GLY A 273 3.66 -7.15 -17.06
CA GLY A 273 2.72 -6.23 -17.67
C GLY A 273 1.79 -5.58 -16.65
N ALA A 274 0.57 -5.30 -17.07
CA ALA A 274 -0.46 -4.76 -16.19
C ALA A 274 -1.83 -5.35 -16.53
N THR A 275 -2.68 -5.47 -15.51
CA THR A 275 -4.08 -5.88 -15.67
C THR A 275 -4.91 -5.21 -14.58
N GLY A 276 -6.21 -5.02 -14.82
CA GLY A 276 -7.08 -4.31 -13.89
C GLY A 276 -8.52 -4.79 -13.93
N SER A 277 -9.32 -4.30 -12.98
CA SER A 277 -10.68 -4.77 -12.72
C SER A 277 -11.69 -4.35 -13.79
N GLY A 278 -11.29 -3.50 -14.74
CA GLY A 278 -12.14 -2.98 -15.80
C GLY A 278 -13.35 -2.23 -15.22
N PRO A 279 -14.59 -2.53 -15.63
CA PRO A 279 -15.79 -1.87 -15.10
C PRO A 279 -16.15 -2.32 -13.68
N ASN A 280 -15.43 -3.29 -13.11
CA ASN A 280 -15.71 -3.81 -11.77
C ASN A 280 -14.96 -3.02 -10.71
N TYR A 281 -15.59 -2.80 -9.56
CA TYR A 281 -15.02 -2.03 -8.46
C TYR A 281 -15.44 -2.58 -7.10
N PHE A 282 -14.63 -2.32 -6.08
CA PHE A 282 -15.12 -2.35 -4.71
C PHE A 282 -15.91 -1.07 -4.45
N MET A 283 -17.11 -1.19 -3.87
CA MET A 283 -17.86 -0.01 -3.43
C MET A 283 -17.01 0.79 -2.44
N ARG A 284 -16.74 2.06 -2.75
CA ARG A 284 -16.07 2.98 -1.82
C ARG A 284 -16.87 3.03 -0.51
N PRO A 285 -16.28 2.68 0.65
CA PRO A 285 -16.97 2.75 1.93
C PRO A 285 -17.07 4.22 2.37
N VAL A 286 -18.19 4.91 2.10
CA VAL A 286 -18.36 6.34 2.43
C VAL A 286 -19.11 6.49 3.75
N LYS A 287 -20.20 5.75 3.93
CA LYS A 287 -21.09 5.83 5.11
C LYS A 287 -20.87 4.71 6.11
N GLU A 288 -20.37 3.57 5.67
CA GLU A 288 -19.84 2.51 6.53
C GLU A 288 -18.32 2.43 6.44
N SER A 289 -17.68 1.68 7.35
CA SER A 289 -16.32 1.21 7.11
C SER A 289 -16.35 -0.17 6.44
N ALA A 290 -15.28 -0.53 5.74
CA ALA A 290 -15.09 -1.86 5.19
C ALA A 290 -13.74 -2.43 5.63
N THR A 291 -13.67 -3.76 5.72
CA THR A 291 -12.38 -4.45 5.89
C THR A 291 -11.92 -5.00 4.55
N PHE A 292 -10.80 -4.48 4.07
CA PHE A 292 -10.11 -4.98 2.88
C PHE A 292 -9.15 -6.08 3.31
N ILE A 293 -9.36 -7.29 2.77
CA ILE A 293 -8.41 -8.40 2.90
C ILE A 293 -7.62 -8.51 1.60
N VAL A 294 -6.29 -8.54 1.71
CA VAL A 294 -5.38 -8.73 0.57
C VAL A 294 -4.44 -9.88 0.91
N LEU A 295 -4.63 -11.01 0.24
CA LEU A 295 -3.89 -12.23 0.47
C LEU A 295 -2.99 -12.53 -0.73
N PHE A 296 -1.68 -12.50 -0.50
CA PHE A 296 -0.66 -12.99 -1.42
C PHE A 296 -0.38 -14.44 -1.06
N ASP A 297 -0.92 -15.36 -1.85
CA ASP A 297 -0.76 -16.79 -1.63
C ASP A 297 0.45 -17.35 -2.38
N ALA A 298 1.16 -18.29 -1.75
CA ALA A 298 2.38 -18.87 -2.30
C ALA A 298 2.18 -19.57 -3.67
N SER A 299 0.93 -19.92 -4.04
CA SER A 299 0.60 -20.47 -5.36
C SER A 299 0.72 -19.48 -6.52
N GLY A 300 0.94 -18.18 -6.25
CA GLY A 300 0.93 -17.15 -7.29
C GLY A 300 -0.43 -16.53 -7.56
N LYS A 301 -1.34 -16.66 -6.58
CA LYS A 301 -2.64 -16.01 -6.58
C LYS A 301 -2.64 -14.86 -5.57
N VAL A 302 -3.15 -13.71 -5.99
CA VAL A 302 -3.56 -12.64 -5.07
C VAL A 302 -5.08 -12.65 -4.96
N GLN A 303 -5.60 -12.73 -3.73
CA GLN A 303 -7.02 -12.71 -3.43
C GLN A 303 -7.37 -11.44 -2.65
N MET A 304 -8.34 -10.67 -3.14
CA MET A 304 -8.80 -9.44 -2.53
C MET A 304 -10.28 -9.52 -2.19
N LEU A 305 -10.64 -9.09 -0.98
CA LEU A 305 -12.02 -9.07 -0.49
C LEU A 305 -12.36 -7.72 0.12
N ARG A 306 -13.57 -7.23 -0.15
CA ARG A 306 -14.22 -6.17 0.64
C ARG A 306 -15.25 -6.83 1.56
N LEU A 307 -14.95 -6.86 2.85
CA LEU A 307 -15.84 -7.37 3.90
C LEU A 307 -16.55 -6.22 4.60
N LYS A 308 -17.72 -6.50 5.18
CA LYS A 308 -18.40 -5.58 6.10
C LYS A 308 -17.51 -5.26 7.32
N ALA A 309 -17.78 -4.14 7.99
CA ALA A 309 -16.98 -3.64 9.11
C ALA A 309 -16.79 -4.63 10.28
N ASP A 310 -17.78 -5.49 10.51
CA ASP A 310 -17.86 -6.47 11.60
C ASP A 310 -17.50 -7.91 11.18
N ALA A 311 -17.30 -8.14 9.88
CA ALA A 311 -17.12 -9.49 9.32
C ALA A 311 -15.68 -10.04 9.47
N PHE A 312 -14.77 -9.27 10.06
CA PHE A 312 -13.40 -9.72 10.34
C PHE A 312 -12.97 -9.34 11.76
N ASN A 313 -12.46 -10.34 12.49
CA ASN A 313 -11.85 -10.14 13.80
C ASN A 313 -10.34 -10.01 13.64
N PHE A 314 -9.79 -8.86 14.07
CA PHE A 314 -8.34 -8.62 14.14
C PHE A 314 -7.74 -9.36 15.35
N ALA A 315 -7.83 -10.69 15.36
CA ALA A 315 -7.23 -11.57 16.37
C ALA A 315 -5.72 -11.79 16.10
N ASP A 316 -5.04 -12.53 16.99
CA ASP A 316 -3.63 -12.90 16.78
C ASP A 316 -3.42 -13.91 15.65
N THR A 317 -4.48 -14.62 15.25
CA THR A 317 -4.41 -15.67 14.23
C THR A 317 -5.65 -15.65 13.33
N VAL A 318 -5.47 -15.99 12.06
CA VAL A 318 -6.54 -16.38 11.13
C VAL A 318 -6.37 -17.86 10.81
N SER A 319 -7.45 -18.65 10.87
CA SER A 319 -7.35 -20.09 10.63
C SER A 319 -7.02 -20.40 9.16
N ASN A 320 -6.31 -21.52 8.92
CA ASN A 320 -6.06 -21.99 7.55
C ASN A 320 -7.37 -22.31 6.80
N ALA A 321 -8.42 -22.72 7.51
CA ALA A 321 -9.75 -22.95 6.93
C ALA A 321 -10.35 -21.65 6.39
N THR A 322 -10.32 -20.57 7.18
CA THR A 322 -10.80 -19.24 6.76
C THR A 322 -10.03 -18.73 5.55
N VAL A 323 -8.70 -18.87 5.55
CA VAL A 323 -7.87 -18.48 4.40
C VAL A 323 -8.20 -19.30 3.16
N SER A 324 -8.39 -20.62 3.31
CA SER A 324 -8.78 -21.50 2.21
C SER A 324 -10.16 -21.14 1.65
N GLU A 325 -11.12 -20.83 2.52
CA GLU A 325 -12.45 -20.35 2.10
C GLU A 325 -12.35 -19.06 1.30
N TRP A 326 -11.53 -18.10 1.73
CA TRP A 326 -11.29 -16.86 0.99
C TRP A 326 -10.63 -17.10 -0.36
N LEU A 327 -9.63 -17.97 -0.44
CA LEU A 327 -8.99 -18.37 -1.70
C LEU A 327 -9.96 -19.07 -2.64
N ALA A 328 -10.99 -19.75 -2.13
CA ALA A 328 -12.02 -20.41 -2.92
C ALA A 328 -13.17 -19.47 -3.36
N ARG A 329 -13.27 -18.26 -2.80
CA ARG A 329 -14.35 -17.32 -3.17
C ARG A 329 -14.25 -16.93 -4.64
N LYS A 330 -15.40 -17.02 -5.32
CA LYS A 330 -15.56 -16.60 -6.71
C LYS A 330 -15.85 -15.11 -6.79
N GLY A 331 -15.36 -14.46 -7.83
CA GLY A 331 -15.54 -13.05 -8.09
C GLY A 331 -14.88 -12.66 -9.41
N VAL A 332 -14.51 -11.39 -9.55
CA VAL A 332 -13.78 -10.92 -10.73
C VAL A 332 -12.40 -11.57 -10.75
N THR A 333 -11.99 -12.05 -11.90
CA THR A 333 -10.67 -12.67 -12.09
C THR A 333 -9.90 -11.87 -13.12
N MET A 334 -8.73 -11.41 -12.72
CA MET A 334 -7.71 -10.81 -13.56
C MET A 334 -6.55 -11.80 -13.70
N SER A 335 -5.77 -11.67 -14.75
CA SER A 335 -4.53 -12.44 -14.92
C SER A 335 -3.45 -11.51 -15.45
N LEU A 336 -2.26 -11.61 -14.87
CA LEU A 336 -1.07 -11.09 -15.55
C LEU A 336 -0.74 -11.98 -16.77
N PRO A 337 -0.02 -11.43 -17.77
CA PRO A 337 0.26 -12.10 -19.05
C PRO A 337 1.02 -13.41 -18.96
#